data_AF-A0A520PNW6-F1
#
_entry.id   AF-A0A520PNW6-F1
#
_cell.length_a   1.000
_cell.length_b   1.000
_cell.length_c   1.000
_cell.angle_alpha   90.00
_cell.angle_beta   90.00
_cell.angle_gamma   90.00
#
_symmetry.space_group_name_H-M   'P 1'
#
loop_
_entity.id
_entity.type
_entity.pdbx_description
1 polymer ?
#
loop_
_entity_poly.entity_id
_entity_poly.type
_entity_poly.pdbx_seq_one_letter_code
_entity_poly.pdbx_strand_id
1 'polypeptide(L)'
;MVELLQQENTSEVGKEDENLILLLLSSDLRDRYMKTLVDRLIKIGVVVAIEEIDFPKEKKEKYEWILNFSGNIPKGKSADLKNSKLIFRVLGKAELKQDKLDSGDSEKLAKIVKRYNKLQESCLVREKNPKFDKLALTDAVLRSRRELILQYKDHVSRLDEKISKVEKSYYLGIGYILSTAIEKITGVAVLDNLMKGLIYVMIIDDLDKRTQDGLVEMDFSRKVLSYMSTSVFSNKLQKFREDHSDDEMANANIRDFVFNAEDFEKVDIVFFNSWKFTEDSFPVKVALRKKTIISKEEERKLNRKDETPAKIEREETALAKVKAKYKNVMAEISKIEKFHVDDESAYETQNNLRRRLLKDIKIRELKLKELRRPVKAGGEEKIMTFDLFEIFKSNQSFIDRMADKASSLGFGSFFGMGHDDNHTSFEKLIEMARYSKDRIRVLNQLEKINAQTTKLAKQLDHYVEKNELMATVESPVSSGDTKYQPLLDEHILDCLELAALSCEISFLSEVNG
;
A
#
# COMPACT_ATOMS: atom_id res chain seq x y z
N MET A 1 -29.54 15.63 21.26
CA MET A 1 -30.45 16.37 22.14
C MET A 1 -31.29 17.30 21.29
N VAL A 2 -32.54 16.92 21.04
CA VAL A 2 -33.62 17.83 20.65
C VAL A 2 -34.82 17.34 21.46
N GLU A 3 -35.11 18.05 22.54
CA GLU A 3 -36.30 17.87 23.38
C GLU A 3 -37.52 18.36 22.60
N LEU A 4 -38.59 17.56 22.57
CA LEU A 4 -39.93 18.06 22.32
C LEU A 4 -40.70 18.01 23.64
N LEU A 5 -41.04 19.21 24.10
CA LEU A 5 -41.69 19.54 25.36
C LEU A 5 -43.05 18.89 25.50
N GLN A 6 -43.25 18.29 26.68
CA GLN A 6 -44.53 17.95 27.26
C GLN A 6 -45.34 19.23 27.53
N GLN A 7 -46.61 19.22 27.18
CA GLN A 7 -47.61 20.08 27.80
C GLN A 7 -48.59 19.18 28.54
N GLU A 8 -48.57 19.30 29.87
CA GLU A 8 -49.46 18.65 30.80
C GLU A 8 -50.92 19.00 30.52
N ASN A 9 -51.77 17.98 30.47
CA ASN A 9 -53.13 18.05 30.97
C ASN A 9 -53.45 16.69 31.61
N THR A 10 -53.47 16.69 32.94
CA THR A 10 -53.91 15.56 33.76
C THR A 10 -55.43 15.45 33.73
N SER A 11 -55.95 14.36 33.18
CA SER A 11 -57.00 13.54 33.80
C SER A 11 -57.42 12.38 32.91
N GLU A 12 -57.52 11.21 33.54
CA GLU A 12 -58.11 9.93 33.11
C GLU A 12 -57.20 8.88 32.46
N VAL A 13 -57.16 7.76 33.16
CA VAL A 13 -56.51 6.48 32.90
C VAL A 13 -56.86 5.98 31.50
N GLY A 14 -55.92 6.12 30.56
CA GLY A 14 -55.91 5.44 29.27
C GLY A 14 -54.52 4.81 29.08
N LYS A 15 -54.47 3.50 28.84
CA LYS A 15 -53.24 2.76 28.56
C LYS A 15 -52.49 3.45 27.41
N GLU A 16 -51.28 3.95 27.67
CA GLU A 16 -50.37 4.41 26.63
C GLU A 16 -50.10 3.25 25.65
N ASP A 17 -50.07 3.54 24.35
CA ASP A 17 -49.82 2.60 23.26
C ASP A 17 -48.47 1.86 23.44
N GLU A 18 -48.48 0.73 24.15
CA GLU A 18 -47.32 -0.14 24.24
C GLU A 18 -47.10 -0.83 22.89
N ASN A 19 -46.00 -0.49 22.21
CA ASN A 19 -45.58 -1.20 21.01
C ASN A 19 -45.41 -2.70 21.33
N LEU A 20 -46.28 -3.56 20.81
CA LEU A 20 -46.23 -5.01 21.02
C LEU A 20 -45.19 -5.70 20.12
N ILE A 21 -44.72 -5.01 19.07
CA ILE A 21 -43.82 -5.56 18.04
C ILE A 21 -42.50 -4.78 18.04
N LEU A 22 -41.38 -5.52 18.13
CA LEU A 22 -40.02 -5.03 17.95
C LEU A 22 -39.41 -5.64 16.69
N LEU A 23 -38.90 -4.80 15.78
CA LEU A 23 -38.15 -5.20 14.60
C LEU A 23 -36.67 -4.83 14.74
N LEU A 24 -35.81 -5.84 14.68
CA LEU A 24 -34.37 -5.70 14.78
C LEU A 24 -33.71 -5.75 13.39
N LEU A 25 -32.95 -4.70 13.08
CA LEU A 25 -32.23 -4.51 11.81
C LEU A 25 -30.75 -4.23 12.05
N SER A 26 -29.87 -4.54 11.10
CA SER A 26 -28.49 -4.02 11.15
C SER A 26 -28.51 -2.50 10.96
N SER A 27 -27.49 -1.81 11.48
CA SER A 27 -27.41 -0.34 11.46
C SER A 27 -27.65 0.25 10.05
N ASP A 28 -27.05 -0.34 9.02
CA ASP A 28 -27.21 0.06 7.63
C ASP A 28 -28.64 -0.12 7.08
N LEU A 29 -29.32 -1.21 7.45
CA LEU A 29 -30.71 -1.48 7.04
C LEU A 29 -31.69 -0.59 7.82
N ARG A 30 -31.41 -0.33 9.10
CA ARG A 30 -32.20 0.58 9.93
C ARG A 30 -32.18 1.99 9.36
N ASP A 31 -31.00 2.53 9.12
CA ASP A 31 -30.83 3.88 8.57
C ASP A 31 -31.54 4.03 7.21
N ARG A 32 -31.50 2.98 6.39
CA ARG A 32 -32.11 2.97 5.07
C ARG A 32 -33.64 2.86 5.09
N TYR A 33 -34.20 2.00 5.93
CA TYR A 33 -35.61 1.60 5.82
C TYR A 33 -36.52 2.10 6.93
N MET A 34 -35.99 2.51 8.08
CA MET A 34 -36.78 2.84 9.27
C MET A 34 -37.89 3.86 8.94
N LYS A 35 -37.54 5.00 8.36
CA LYS A 35 -38.50 6.07 8.06
C LYS A 35 -39.62 5.58 7.13
N THR A 36 -39.25 5.00 5.98
CA THR A 36 -40.20 4.53 4.97
C THR A 36 -41.11 3.42 5.51
N LEU A 37 -40.57 2.50 6.30
CA LEU A 37 -41.34 1.40 6.88
C LEU A 37 -42.33 1.90 7.94
N VAL A 38 -41.90 2.81 8.82
CA VAL A 38 -42.78 3.45 9.80
C VAL A 38 -43.92 4.20 9.11
N ASP A 39 -43.61 4.98 8.06
CA ASP A 39 -44.63 5.71 7.29
C ASP A 39 -45.65 4.78 6.62
N ARG A 40 -45.23 3.58 6.16
CA ARG A 40 -46.13 2.56 5.60
C ARG A 40 -47.04 1.97 6.66
N LEU A 41 -46.50 1.62 7.83
CA LEU A 41 -47.23 0.96 8.91
C LEU A 41 -48.24 1.89 9.60
N ILE A 42 -47.86 3.16 9.84
CA ILE A 42 -48.75 4.16 10.44
C ILE A 42 -50.00 4.39 9.57
N LYS A 43 -49.87 4.43 8.24
CA LYS A 43 -51.01 4.58 7.32
C LYS A 43 -52.07 3.48 7.46
N ILE A 44 -51.68 2.34 8.02
CA ILE A 44 -52.53 1.15 8.21
C ILE A 44 -52.89 0.96 9.69
N GLY A 45 -52.39 1.82 10.58
CA GLY A 45 -52.70 1.80 12.00
C GLY A 45 -51.94 0.74 12.79
N VAL A 46 -50.72 0.39 12.34
CA VAL A 46 -49.82 -0.57 12.99
C VAL A 46 -48.61 0.17 13.54
N VAL A 47 -48.24 -0.10 14.78
CA VAL A 47 -47.10 0.53 15.45
C VAL A 47 -46.03 -0.52 15.74
N VAL A 48 -44.79 -0.25 15.32
CA VAL A 48 -43.65 -1.16 15.45
C VAL A 48 -42.45 -0.37 15.93
N ALA A 49 -41.77 -0.86 16.98
CA ALA A 49 -40.47 -0.33 17.38
C ALA A 49 -39.39 -0.89 16.45
N ILE A 50 -38.52 -0.04 15.89
CA ILE A 50 -37.43 -0.45 15.00
C ILE A 50 -36.09 -0.09 15.64
N GLU A 51 -35.31 -1.10 15.99
CA GLU A 51 -34.03 -0.95 16.70
C GLU A 51 -32.92 -1.76 16.05
N GLU A 52 -31.68 -1.51 16.48
CA GLU A 52 -30.51 -2.23 15.99
C GLU A 52 -30.42 -3.65 16.58
N ILE A 53 -29.77 -4.58 15.87
CA ILE A 53 -29.65 -6.00 16.29
C ILE A 53 -29.01 -6.15 17.68
N ASP A 54 -28.14 -5.24 18.08
CA ASP A 54 -27.46 -5.20 19.38
C ASP A 54 -28.34 -4.63 20.52
N PHE A 55 -29.63 -4.37 20.26
CA PHE A 55 -30.57 -3.87 21.26
C PHE A 55 -30.52 -4.71 22.56
N PRO A 56 -30.45 -4.07 23.75
CA PRO A 56 -30.24 -4.76 25.03
C PRO A 56 -31.30 -5.83 25.30
N LYS A 57 -30.88 -7.00 25.82
CA LYS A 57 -31.78 -8.13 26.05
C LYS A 57 -32.86 -7.81 27.07
N GLU A 58 -32.49 -7.09 28.12
CA GLU A 58 -33.37 -6.68 29.21
C GLU A 58 -34.49 -5.75 28.72
N LYS A 59 -34.23 -5.00 27.64
CA LYS A 59 -35.22 -4.10 27.02
C LYS A 59 -36.12 -4.82 26.01
N LYS A 60 -35.83 -6.07 25.64
CA LYS A 60 -36.65 -6.86 24.71
C LYS A 60 -37.87 -7.48 25.37
N GLU A 61 -37.82 -7.71 26.68
CA GLU A 61 -38.87 -8.39 27.45
C GLU A 61 -40.23 -7.67 27.46
N LYS A 62 -40.23 -6.35 27.16
CA LYS A 62 -41.46 -5.56 27.05
C LYS A 62 -42.24 -5.75 25.73
N TYR A 63 -41.67 -6.48 24.78
CA TYR A 63 -42.29 -6.71 23.48
C TYR A 63 -42.77 -8.16 23.37
N GLU A 64 -43.98 -8.33 22.85
CA GLU A 64 -44.59 -9.65 22.64
C GLU A 64 -43.96 -10.35 21.41
N TRP A 65 -43.75 -9.58 20.33
CA TRP A 65 -43.19 -10.08 19.08
C TRP A 65 -41.82 -9.48 18.82
N ILE A 66 -40.81 -10.34 18.63
CA ILE A 66 -39.44 -9.92 18.30
C ILE A 66 -39.09 -10.43 16.90
N LEU A 67 -39.12 -9.52 15.94
CA LEU A 67 -38.77 -9.76 14.55
C LEU A 67 -37.27 -9.50 14.32
N ASN A 68 -36.62 -10.37 13.54
CA ASN A 68 -35.22 -10.19 13.16
C ASN A 68 -35.04 -10.41 11.66
N PHE A 69 -34.44 -9.41 11.00
CA PHE A 69 -34.09 -9.48 9.60
C PHE A 69 -32.60 -9.23 9.39
N SER A 70 -31.89 -10.27 8.94
CA SER A 70 -30.44 -10.19 8.71
C SER A 70 -30.09 -9.59 7.34
N GLY A 71 -31.00 -9.65 6.36
CA GLY A 71 -30.74 -9.29 4.97
C GLY A 71 -29.61 -10.08 4.30
N ASN A 72 -29.11 -11.14 4.94
CA ASN A 72 -27.88 -11.82 4.55
C ASN A 72 -28.13 -13.32 4.32
N ILE A 73 -27.31 -13.93 3.46
CA ILE A 73 -27.33 -15.38 3.26
C ILE A 73 -26.98 -16.05 4.61
N PRO A 74 -27.80 -16.99 5.11
CA PRO A 74 -27.50 -17.69 6.36
C PRO A 74 -26.13 -18.38 6.32
N LYS A 75 -25.33 -18.20 7.38
CA LYS A 75 -24.00 -18.84 7.50
C LYS A 75 -24.18 -20.27 8.04
N GLY A 76 -23.88 -21.31 7.23
CA GLY A 76 -24.00 -22.73 7.63
C GLY A 76 -23.69 -23.74 6.52
N LYS A 77 -23.55 -25.04 6.86
CA LYS A 77 -23.23 -26.16 5.94
C LYS A 77 -24.43 -26.69 5.12
N SER A 78 -25.59 -26.05 5.14
CA SER A 78 -26.78 -26.58 4.45
C SER A 78 -26.70 -26.40 2.93
N ALA A 79 -27.24 -27.38 2.20
CA ALA A 79 -27.23 -27.47 0.74
C ALA A 79 -28.07 -26.39 0.00
N ASP A 80 -28.74 -25.49 0.74
CA ASP A 80 -29.71 -24.51 0.22
C ASP A 80 -29.14 -23.09 0.05
N LEU A 81 -27.85 -22.96 -0.24
CA LEU A 81 -27.22 -21.71 -0.69
C LEU A 81 -27.82 -21.14 -2.00
N LYS A 82 -28.78 -21.85 -2.62
CA LYS A 82 -29.46 -21.48 -3.86
C LYS A 82 -30.86 -20.88 -3.68
N ASN A 83 -31.36 -20.74 -2.45
CA ASN A 83 -32.72 -20.22 -2.25
C ASN A 83 -32.70 -18.75 -1.80
N SER A 84 -33.02 -17.83 -2.71
CA SER A 84 -33.11 -16.39 -2.37
C SER A 84 -34.16 -16.10 -1.29
N LYS A 85 -35.14 -16.98 -1.08
CA LYS A 85 -36.16 -16.82 -0.02
C LYS A 85 -35.56 -16.79 1.38
N LEU A 86 -34.36 -17.36 1.56
CA LEU A 86 -33.64 -17.29 2.83
C LEU A 86 -33.02 -15.90 3.07
N ILE A 87 -32.77 -15.11 2.02
CA ILE A 87 -32.24 -13.75 2.09
C ILE A 87 -33.30 -12.79 2.64
N PHE A 88 -34.56 -12.99 2.23
CA PHE A 88 -35.69 -12.13 2.60
C PHE A 88 -36.44 -12.62 3.86
N ARG A 89 -35.94 -13.66 4.53
CA ARG A 89 -36.59 -14.25 5.68
C ARG A 89 -36.52 -13.32 6.89
N VAL A 90 -37.69 -12.95 7.41
CA VAL A 90 -37.84 -12.31 8.73
C VAL A 90 -38.15 -13.41 9.75
N LEU A 91 -37.31 -13.53 10.78
CA LEU A 91 -37.50 -14.46 11.90
C LEU A 91 -38.45 -13.85 12.93
N GLY A 92 -39.16 -14.69 13.69
CA GLY A 92 -40.05 -14.26 14.78
C GLY A 92 -41.44 -13.80 14.34
N LYS A 93 -41.78 -13.87 13.04
CA LYS A 93 -43.11 -13.53 12.53
C LYS A 93 -44.16 -14.55 12.95
N ALA A 94 -45.42 -14.11 13.08
CA ALA A 94 -46.53 -15.00 13.39
C ALA A 94 -46.86 -15.95 12.23
N GLU A 95 -47.23 -17.20 12.54
CA GLU A 95 -47.67 -18.19 11.57
C GLU A 95 -49.20 -18.10 11.37
N LEU A 96 -49.61 -17.38 10.33
CA LEU A 96 -51.02 -17.23 9.99
C LEU A 96 -51.55 -18.43 9.18
N LYS A 97 -52.69 -18.98 9.60
CA LYS A 97 -53.45 -19.97 8.80
C LYS A 97 -54.33 -19.22 7.79
N GLN A 98 -53.97 -19.28 6.51
CA GLN A 98 -54.64 -18.52 5.43
C GLN A 98 -56.16 -18.78 5.36
N ASP A 99 -56.59 -20.02 5.64
CA ASP A 99 -58.01 -20.42 5.60
C ASP A 99 -58.85 -19.90 6.79
N LYS A 100 -58.23 -19.17 7.73
CA LYS A 100 -58.89 -18.64 8.94
C LYS A 100 -58.76 -17.13 9.11
N LEU A 101 -58.34 -16.41 8.07
CA LEU A 101 -58.30 -14.94 8.07
C LEU A 101 -59.70 -14.37 7.84
N ASP A 102 -60.64 -14.70 8.72
CA ASP A 102 -61.98 -14.10 8.69
C ASP A 102 -61.90 -12.75 9.41
N SER A 103 -62.15 -11.66 8.69
CA SER A 103 -61.91 -10.31 9.22
C SER A 103 -62.90 -9.88 10.32
N GLY A 104 -63.92 -10.70 10.60
CA GLY A 104 -65.06 -10.32 11.42
C GLY A 104 -65.67 -8.98 10.98
N ASP A 105 -66.34 -8.28 11.90
CA ASP A 105 -66.88 -6.92 11.69
C ASP A 105 -65.83 -5.80 11.91
N SER A 106 -64.55 -6.15 12.11
CA SER A 106 -63.50 -5.17 12.41
C SER A 106 -62.95 -4.51 11.14
N GLU A 107 -63.29 -3.25 10.93
CA GLU A 107 -62.78 -2.44 9.81
C GLU A 107 -61.24 -2.34 9.81
N LYS A 108 -60.63 -2.25 11.01
CA LYS A 108 -59.17 -2.23 11.18
C LYS A 108 -58.54 -3.56 10.72
N LEU A 109 -59.09 -4.70 11.17
CA LEU A 109 -58.59 -6.03 10.79
C LEU A 109 -58.75 -6.29 9.30
N ALA A 110 -59.91 -5.94 8.72
CA ALA A 110 -60.16 -6.06 7.29
C ALA A 110 -59.15 -5.25 6.45
N LYS A 111 -58.83 -4.02 6.87
CA LYS A 111 -57.82 -3.17 6.20
C LYS A 111 -56.42 -3.79 6.25
N ILE A 112 -56.02 -4.31 7.40
CA ILE A 112 -54.71 -4.96 7.61
C ILE A 112 -54.61 -6.25 6.79
N VAL A 113 -55.61 -7.14 6.86
CA VAL A 113 -55.64 -8.40 6.08
C VAL A 113 -55.61 -8.13 4.58
N LYS A 114 -56.34 -7.11 4.09
CA LYS A 114 -56.30 -6.70 2.68
C LYS A 114 -54.89 -6.26 2.25
N ARG A 115 -54.19 -5.48 3.07
CA ARG A 115 -52.79 -5.09 2.79
C ARG A 115 -51.88 -6.31 2.79
N TYR A 116 -52.00 -7.16 3.82
CA TYR A 116 -51.20 -8.37 3.97
C TYR A 116 -51.30 -9.26 2.72
N ASN A 117 -52.52 -9.56 2.27
CA ASN A 117 -52.73 -10.39 1.07
C ASN A 117 -52.13 -9.75 -0.20
N LYS A 118 -52.30 -8.43 -0.37
CA LYS A 118 -51.72 -7.70 -1.51
C LYS A 118 -50.18 -7.77 -1.53
N LEU A 119 -49.56 -7.56 -0.37
CA LEU A 119 -48.10 -7.63 -0.25
C LEU A 119 -47.58 -9.05 -0.43
N GLN A 120 -48.30 -10.04 0.12
CA GLN A 120 -47.93 -11.44 0.00
C GLN A 120 -47.93 -11.88 -1.46
N GLU A 121 -48.97 -11.51 -2.22
CA GLU A 121 -49.03 -11.77 -3.66
C GLU A 121 -47.88 -11.09 -4.41
N SER A 122 -47.61 -9.81 -4.13
CA SER A 122 -46.52 -9.06 -4.75
C SER A 122 -45.12 -9.67 -4.49
N CYS A 123 -44.86 -10.10 -3.25
CA CYS A 123 -43.62 -10.81 -2.90
C CYS A 123 -43.53 -12.16 -3.62
N LEU A 124 -44.61 -12.96 -3.63
CA LEU A 124 -44.64 -14.25 -4.32
C LEU A 124 -44.41 -14.12 -5.83
N VAL A 125 -44.97 -13.10 -6.48
CA VAL A 125 -44.76 -12.84 -7.91
C VAL A 125 -43.29 -12.48 -8.20
N ARG A 126 -42.69 -11.60 -7.38
CA ARG A 126 -41.27 -11.23 -7.53
C ARG A 126 -40.34 -12.42 -7.29
N GLU A 127 -40.55 -13.19 -6.22
CA GLU A 127 -39.73 -14.36 -5.90
C GLU A 127 -39.84 -15.50 -6.93
N LYS A 128 -40.98 -15.61 -7.64
CA LYS A 128 -41.14 -16.57 -8.74
C LYS A 128 -40.41 -16.14 -10.03
N ASN A 129 -40.01 -14.88 -10.15
CA ASN A 129 -39.27 -14.40 -11.31
C ASN A 129 -37.80 -14.85 -11.21
N PRO A 130 -37.32 -15.75 -12.08
CA PRO A 130 -35.94 -16.27 -12.01
C PRO A 130 -34.88 -15.17 -12.21
N LYS A 131 -35.24 -14.07 -12.88
CA LYS A 131 -34.33 -12.92 -13.06
C LYS A 131 -34.18 -12.13 -11.74
N PHE A 132 -35.27 -11.98 -11.00
CA PHE A 132 -35.27 -11.34 -9.69
C PHE A 132 -34.54 -12.20 -8.65
N ASP A 133 -34.80 -13.51 -8.64
CA ASP A 133 -34.10 -14.48 -7.79
C ASP A 133 -32.57 -14.41 -7.97
N LYS A 134 -32.11 -14.39 -9.22
CA LYS A 134 -30.69 -14.23 -9.56
C LYS A 134 -30.13 -12.87 -9.13
N LEU A 135 -30.89 -11.79 -9.30
CA LEU A 135 -30.52 -10.46 -8.83
C LEU A 135 -30.33 -10.44 -7.30
N ALA A 136 -31.31 -10.95 -6.55
CA ALA A 136 -31.29 -11.01 -5.10
C ALA A 136 -30.11 -11.82 -4.55
N LEU A 137 -29.84 -12.99 -5.13
CA LEU A 137 -28.71 -13.82 -4.73
C LEU A 137 -27.36 -13.11 -4.99
N THR A 138 -27.25 -12.46 -6.14
CA THR A 138 -26.02 -11.75 -6.53
C THR A 138 -25.78 -10.52 -5.65
N ASP A 139 -26.83 -9.78 -5.30
CA ASP A 139 -26.73 -8.65 -4.35
C ASP A 139 -26.35 -9.11 -2.95
N ALA A 140 -26.89 -10.23 -2.47
CA ALA A 140 -26.51 -10.75 -1.17
C ALA A 140 -25.02 -11.19 -1.12
N VAL A 141 -24.49 -11.72 -2.23
CA VAL A 141 -23.03 -11.94 -2.38
C VAL A 141 -22.26 -10.62 -2.37
N LEU A 142 -22.77 -9.56 -3.02
CA LEU A 142 -22.17 -8.23 -2.98
C LEU A 142 -22.13 -7.65 -1.56
N ARG A 143 -23.24 -7.73 -0.80
CA ARG A 143 -23.31 -7.31 0.61
C ARG A 143 -22.27 -8.05 1.45
N SER A 144 -22.23 -9.38 1.36
CA SER A 144 -21.26 -10.20 2.10
C SER A 144 -19.80 -9.82 1.76
N ARG A 145 -19.49 -9.50 0.50
CA ARG A 145 -18.17 -9.01 0.11
C ARG A 145 -17.86 -7.62 0.66
N ARG A 146 -18.85 -6.71 0.72
CA ARG A 146 -18.70 -5.38 1.33
C ARG A 146 -18.41 -5.50 2.83
N GLU A 147 -19.08 -6.39 3.55
CA GLU A 147 -18.76 -6.70 4.95
C GLU A 147 -17.31 -7.19 5.11
N LEU A 148 -16.89 -8.13 4.24
CA LEU A 148 -15.54 -8.66 4.25
C LEU A 148 -14.50 -7.56 3.97
N ILE A 149 -14.78 -6.62 3.06
CA ILE A 149 -13.94 -5.44 2.80
C ILE A 149 -13.76 -4.61 4.08
N LEU A 150 -14.83 -4.37 4.85
CA LEU A 150 -14.74 -3.64 6.11
C LEU A 150 -13.88 -4.38 7.13
N GLN A 151 -14.03 -5.70 7.25
CA GLN A 151 -13.20 -6.53 8.14
C GLN A 151 -11.72 -6.47 7.75
N TYR A 152 -11.40 -6.55 6.45
CA TYR A 152 -10.02 -6.41 5.99
C TYR A 152 -9.46 -5.02 6.25
N LYS A 153 -10.25 -3.94 6.06
CA LYS A 153 -9.82 -2.56 6.37
C LYS A 153 -9.49 -2.39 7.86
N ASP A 154 -10.37 -2.84 8.74
CA ASP A 154 -10.13 -2.84 10.18
C ASP A 154 -8.89 -3.68 10.55
N HIS A 155 -8.69 -4.84 9.91
CA HIS A 155 -7.49 -5.63 10.12
C HIS A 155 -6.20 -4.92 9.69
N VAL A 156 -6.21 -4.22 8.55
CA VAL A 156 -5.10 -3.37 8.10
C VAL A 156 -4.82 -2.27 9.13
N SER A 157 -5.84 -1.56 9.60
CA SER A 157 -5.67 -0.50 10.61
C SER A 157 -5.03 -1.00 11.90
N ARG A 158 -5.41 -2.20 12.38
CA ARG A 158 -4.78 -2.82 13.56
C ARG A 158 -3.32 -3.21 13.31
N LEU A 159 -2.99 -3.67 12.10
CA LEU A 159 -1.61 -3.97 11.72
C LEU A 159 -0.77 -2.70 11.60
N ASP A 160 -1.34 -1.63 11.03
CA ASP A 160 -0.71 -0.31 10.95
C ASP A 160 -0.35 0.23 12.34
N GLU A 161 -1.26 0.08 13.32
CA GLU A 161 -0.99 0.49 14.71
C GLU A 161 0.15 -0.32 15.34
N LYS A 162 0.20 -1.63 15.10
CA LYS A 162 1.28 -2.50 15.58
C LYS A 162 2.61 -2.15 14.94
N ILE A 163 2.63 -1.91 13.63
CA ILE A 163 3.81 -1.51 12.87
C ILE A 163 4.40 -0.21 13.40
N SER A 164 3.56 0.81 13.65
CA SER A 164 4.04 2.10 14.14
C SER A 164 4.70 2.06 15.52
N LYS A 165 4.50 1.00 16.30
CA LYS A 165 5.20 0.77 17.58
C LYS A 165 6.61 0.20 17.40
N VAL A 166 6.95 -0.36 16.23
CA VAL A 166 8.18 -1.12 16.01
C VAL A 166 8.97 -0.74 14.76
N GLU A 167 8.41 0.11 13.88
CA GLU A 167 8.97 0.43 12.56
C GLU A 167 10.36 1.10 12.58
N LYS A 168 10.71 1.79 13.67
CA LYS A 168 12.03 2.41 13.84
C LYS A 168 13.19 1.41 13.70
N SER A 169 13.06 0.18 14.22
CA SER A 169 14.11 -0.83 14.08
C SER A 169 14.33 -1.22 12.61
N TYR A 170 13.28 -1.22 11.79
CA TYR A 170 13.38 -1.50 10.37
C TYR A 170 14.11 -0.38 9.62
N TYR A 171 13.76 0.87 9.89
CA TYR A 171 14.46 2.02 9.30
C TYR A 171 15.93 2.04 9.68
N LEU A 172 16.24 1.76 10.95
CA LEU A 172 17.61 1.65 11.44
C LEU A 172 18.42 0.60 10.67
N GLY A 173 17.85 -0.59 10.50
CA GLY A 173 18.47 -1.66 9.73
C GLY A 173 18.72 -1.29 8.27
N ILE A 174 17.76 -0.62 7.61
CA ILE A 174 17.97 -0.10 6.25
C ILE A 174 19.05 0.97 6.24
N GLY A 175 19.07 1.86 7.23
CA GLY A 175 20.10 2.88 7.40
C GLY A 175 21.50 2.27 7.41
N TYR A 176 21.72 1.19 8.16
CA TYR A 176 23.00 0.46 8.17
C TYR A 176 23.37 -0.12 6.81
N ILE A 177 22.40 -0.69 6.09
CA ILE A 177 22.61 -1.21 4.74
C ILE A 177 23.00 -0.09 3.78
N LEU A 178 22.28 1.04 3.83
CA LEU A 178 22.54 2.18 2.96
C LEU A 178 23.87 2.84 3.28
N SER A 179 24.25 3.03 4.53
CA SER A 179 25.58 3.53 4.91
C SER A 179 26.69 2.60 4.40
N THR A 180 26.52 1.28 4.54
CA THR A 180 27.46 0.28 3.98
C THR A 180 27.56 0.37 2.46
N ALA A 181 26.43 0.57 1.78
CA ALA A 181 26.35 0.74 0.33
C ALA A 181 27.03 2.04 -0.14
N ILE A 182 26.79 3.15 0.57
CA ILE A 182 27.41 4.45 0.33
C ILE A 182 28.93 4.36 0.49
N GLU A 183 29.42 3.71 1.54
CA GLU A 183 30.85 3.48 1.74
C GLU A 183 31.46 2.71 0.57
N LYS A 184 30.78 1.69 0.04
CA LYS A 184 31.28 0.93 -1.13
C LYS A 184 31.31 1.74 -2.42
N ILE A 185 30.38 2.68 -2.59
CA ILE A 185 30.35 3.58 -3.76
C ILE A 185 31.45 4.63 -3.65
N THR A 186 31.59 5.27 -2.48
CA THR A 186 32.45 6.44 -2.28
C THR A 186 33.87 6.12 -1.86
N GLY A 187 34.08 4.98 -1.20
CA GLY A 187 35.32 4.63 -0.50
C GLY A 187 35.56 5.44 0.78
N VAL A 188 34.57 6.19 1.29
CA VAL A 188 34.71 7.08 2.46
C VAL A 188 33.65 6.75 3.51
N ALA A 189 34.08 6.27 4.68
CA ALA A 189 33.20 5.97 5.82
C ALA A 189 32.89 7.21 6.70
N VAL A 190 33.75 8.23 6.69
CA VAL A 190 33.74 9.33 7.68
C VAL A 190 32.73 10.46 7.35
N LEU A 191 32.22 10.51 6.12
CA LEU A 191 31.34 11.59 5.62
C LEU A 191 29.86 11.16 5.48
N ASP A 192 29.40 10.20 6.27
CA ASP A 192 28.08 9.57 6.15
C ASP A 192 26.92 10.59 6.04
N ASN A 193 26.86 11.59 6.92
CA ASN A 193 25.80 12.61 6.90
C ASN A 193 25.80 13.49 5.64
N LEU A 194 26.98 13.81 5.10
CA LEU A 194 27.07 14.56 3.84
C LEU A 194 26.59 13.68 2.68
N MET A 195 27.01 12.41 2.67
CA MET A 195 26.67 11.48 1.60
C MET A 195 25.17 11.12 1.57
N LYS A 196 24.52 11.03 2.74
CA LYS A 196 23.05 10.87 2.87
C LYS A 196 22.25 11.99 2.20
N GLY A 197 22.86 13.15 1.96
CA GLY A 197 22.25 14.28 1.25
C GLY A 197 22.54 14.34 -0.25
N LEU A 198 23.43 13.49 -0.76
CA LEU A 198 23.96 13.58 -2.14
C LEU A 198 23.72 12.31 -2.98
N ILE A 199 23.52 11.17 -2.33
CA ILE A 199 23.33 9.87 -2.99
C ILE A 199 21.85 9.64 -3.27
N TYR A 200 21.50 9.51 -4.55
CA TYR A 200 20.12 9.22 -4.96
C TYR A 200 19.79 7.75 -4.71
N VAL A 201 18.76 7.51 -3.91
CA VAL A 201 18.28 6.18 -3.53
C VAL A 201 16.86 5.97 -4.07
N MET A 202 16.65 4.88 -4.79
CA MET A 202 15.32 4.35 -5.11
C MET A 202 14.99 3.19 -4.17
N ILE A 203 13.89 3.32 -3.45
CA ILE A 203 13.37 2.32 -2.52
C ILE A 203 12.26 1.56 -3.22
N ILE A 204 12.45 0.25 -3.38
CA ILE A 204 11.47 -0.67 -3.94
C ILE A 204 10.97 -1.59 -2.84
N ASP A 205 9.80 -1.27 -2.30
CA ASP A 205 9.12 -2.03 -1.25
C ASP A 205 7.59 -1.85 -1.28
N ASP A 206 6.86 -2.60 -0.46
CA ASP A 206 5.39 -2.53 -0.37
C ASP A 206 4.91 -1.94 0.98
N LEU A 207 5.64 -0.96 1.52
CA LEU A 207 5.26 -0.18 2.72
C LEU A 207 4.87 1.27 2.40
N ASP A 208 4.47 1.55 1.16
CA ASP A 208 4.12 2.89 0.71
C ASP A 208 5.29 3.87 0.99
N LYS A 209 4.99 5.10 1.41
CA LYS A 209 6.02 6.09 1.76
C LYS A 209 6.65 5.89 3.14
N ARG A 210 6.21 4.90 3.94
CA ARG A 210 6.68 4.73 5.32
C ARG A 210 8.20 4.57 5.40
N THR A 211 8.79 3.77 4.52
CA THR A 211 10.25 3.57 4.51
C THR A 211 11.00 4.85 4.13
N GLN A 212 10.49 5.60 3.16
CA GLN A 212 11.06 6.90 2.79
C GLN A 212 10.98 7.89 3.96
N ASP A 213 9.83 7.96 4.63
CA ASP A 213 9.58 8.86 5.75
C ASP A 213 10.48 8.51 6.95
N GLY A 214 10.59 7.22 7.28
CA GLY A 214 11.48 6.72 8.32
C GLY A 214 12.96 7.00 8.06
N LEU A 215 13.43 6.90 6.81
CA LEU A 215 14.81 7.25 6.46
C LEU A 215 15.05 8.77 6.54
N VAL A 216 14.04 9.60 6.29
CA VAL A 216 14.15 11.06 6.50
C VAL A 216 14.34 11.40 7.97
N GLU A 217 13.69 10.66 8.88
CA GLU A 217 13.94 10.79 10.33
C GLU A 217 15.36 10.35 10.73
N MET A 218 16.06 9.62 9.86
CA MET A 218 17.45 9.22 10.01
C MET A 218 18.44 10.10 9.23
N ASP A 219 18.07 11.36 8.99
CA ASP A 219 18.87 12.39 8.32
C ASP A 219 19.14 12.17 6.82
N PHE A 220 18.44 11.24 6.16
CA PHE A 220 18.48 11.17 4.70
C PHE A 220 17.70 12.33 4.08
N SER A 221 18.26 12.97 3.05
CA SER A 221 17.55 14.05 2.39
C SER A 221 16.37 13.52 1.58
N ARG A 222 15.15 14.01 1.86
CA ARG A 222 13.96 13.63 1.07
C ARG A 222 14.12 13.84 -0.44
N LYS A 223 14.93 14.82 -0.86
CA LYS A 223 15.18 15.13 -2.28
C LYS A 223 15.94 14.03 -3.02
N VAL A 224 16.70 13.21 -2.28
CA VAL A 224 17.49 12.12 -2.87
C VAL A 224 16.82 10.76 -2.70
N LEU A 225 15.73 10.67 -1.93
CA LEU A 225 14.96 9.45 -1.78
C LEU A 225 13.78 9.42 -2.74
N SER A 226 13.58 8.28 -3.40
CA SER A 226 12.43 8.00 -4.26
C SER A 226 11.84 6.64 -3.89
N TYR A 227 10.55 6.46 -4.18
CA TYR A 227 9.80 5.27 -3.82
C TYR A 227 9.06 4.69 -5.03
N MET A 228 9.02 3.36 -5.11
CA MET A 228 8.24 2.61 -6.08
C MET A 228 7.77 1.29 -5.45
N SER A 229 6.50 0.91 -5.63
CA SER A 229 6.03 -0.40 -5.16
C SER A 229 6.62 -1.56 -5.98
N THR A 230 6.64 -2.76 -5.42
CA THR A 230 7.09 -3.96 -6.15
C THR A 230 6.25 -4.22 -7.40
N SER A 231 4.94 -3.92 -7.34
CA SER A 231 4.02 -4.05 -8.46
C SER A 231 4.29 -3.04 -9.59
N VAL A 232 4.55 -1.76 -9.26
CA VAL A 232 4.91 -0.74 -10.25
C VAL A 232 6.25 -1.07 -10.89
N PHE A 233 7.25 -1.49 -10.10
CA PHE A 233 8.54 -1.93 -10.62
C PHE A 233 8.39 -3.10 -11.60
N SER A 234 7.60 -4.11 -11.25
CA SER A 234 7.36 -5.29 -12.11
C SER A 234 6.68 -4.90 -13.43
N ASN A 235 5.69 -3.99 -13.37
CA ASN A 235 5.00 -3.50 -14.56
C ASN A 235 5.95 -2.68 -15.47
N LYS A 236 6.83 -1.86 -14.89
CA LYS A 236 7.82 -1.09 -15.66
C LYS A 236 8.88 -1.99 -16.28
N LEU A 237 9.33 -3.02 -15.58
CA LEU A 237 10.21 -4.05 -16.14
C LEU A 237 9.55 -4.78 -17.31
N GLN A 238 8.26 -5.10 -17.20
CA GLN A 238 7.52 -5.71 -18.31
C GLN A 238 7.44 -4.78 -19.51
N LYS A 239 7.06 -3.51 -19.31
CA LYS A 239 7.03 -2.51 -20.39
C LYS A 239 8.39 -2.31 -21.03
N PHE A 240 9.46 -2.25 -20.23
CA PHE A 240 10.81 -2.15 -20.76
C PHE A 240 11.16 -3.30 -21.72
N ARG A 241 10.77 -4.53 -21.39
CA ARG A 241 10.95 -5.70 -22.28
C ARG A 241 10.10 -5.61 -23.55
N GLU A 242 8.89 -5.06 -23.44
CA GLU A 242 8.00 -4.82 -24.59
C GLU A 242 8.57 -3.75 -25.52
N ASP A 243 9.10 -2.65 -24.96
CA ASP A 243 9.72 -1.54 -25.72
C ASP A 243 11.03 -1.96 -26.41
N HIS A 244 11.69 -3.00 -25.89
CA HIS A 244 12.94 -3.57 -26.42
C HIS A 244 12.72 -4.96 -27.05
N SER A 245 11.51 -5.24 -27.56
CA SER A 245 11.16 -6.57 -28.10
C SER A 245 12.07 -7.04 -29.24
N ASP A 246 12.70 -6.09 -29.93
CA ASP A 246 13.45 -6.32 -31.16
C ASP A 246 14.98 -6.32 -30.93
N ASP A 247 15.44 -6.21 -29.68
CA ASP A 247 16.86 -6.22 -29.33
C ASP A 247 17.22 -7.18 -28.18
N GLU A 248 18.50 -7.16 -27.75
CA GLU A 248 19.04 -8.05 -26.72
C GLU A 248 18.36 -7.88 -25.33
N MET A 249 17.63 -6.79 -25.11
CA MET A 249 16.91 -6.45 -23.88
C MET A 249 15.45 -6.95 -23.84
N ALA A 250 14.96 -7.63 -24.89
CA ALA A 250 13.63 -8.26 -24.89
C ALA A 250 13.39 -9.20 -23.69
N ASN A 251 14.46 -9.84 -23.19
CA ASN A 251 14.44 -10.72 -22.03
C ASN A 251 15.17 -10.14 -20.80
N ALA A 252 15.32 -8.81 -20.73
CA ALA A 252 16.05 -8.10 -19.69
C ALA A 252 15.69 -8.59 -18.28
N ASN A 253 16.71 -8.93 -17.49
CA ASN A 253 16.53 -9.26 -16.09
C ASN A 253 16.54 -7.98 -15.21
N ILE A 254 16.38 -8.12 -13.88
CA ILE A 254 16.34 -6.97 -12.96
C ILE A 254 17.61 -6.10 -13.06
N ARG A 255 18.78 -6.72 -13.23
CA ARG A 255 20.06 -6.01 -13.42
C ARG A 255 20.00 -5.16 -14.67
N ASP A 256 19.63 -5.76 -15.80
CA ASP A 256 19.60 -5.10 -17.09
C ASP A 256 18.65 -3.91 -17.06
N PHE A 257 17.46 -4.08 -16.48
CA PHE A 257 16.49 -3.00 -16.34
C PHE A 257 16.97 -1.87 -15.44
N VAL A 258 17.47 -2.18 -14.24
CA VAL A 258 17.92 -1.15 -13.27
C VAL A 258 19.08 -0.32 -13.81
N PHE A 259 19.96 -0.92 -14.62
CA PHE A 259 21.14 -0.22 -15.10
C PHE A 259 20.94 0.47 -16.45
N ASN A 260 19.89 0.15 -17.21
CA ASN A 260 19.66 0.72 -18.54
C ASN A 260 18.36 1.55 -18.68
N ALA A 261 17.37 1.43 -17.79
CA ALA A 261 16.13 2.19 -17.90
C ALA A 261 16.27 3.64 -17.40
N GLU A 262 15.58 4.55 -18.07
CA GLU A 262 15.61 6.01 -17.82
C GLU A 262 15.26 6.37 -16.37
N ASP A 263 14.31 5.65 -15.77
CA ASP A 263 13.89 5.82 -14.37
C ASP A 263 15.05 5.73 -13.36
N PHE A 264 16.14 5.05 -13.71
CA PHE A 264 17.28 4.79 -12.83
C PHE A 264 18.56 5.50 -13.25
N GLU A 265 18.54 6.31 -14.32
CA GLU A 265 19.74 6.97 -14.85
C GLU A 265 20.44 7.84 -13.78
N LYS A 266 19.64 8.55 -12.99
CA LYS A 266 20.11 9.43 -11.91
C LYS A 266 20.22 8.75 -10.55
N VAL A 267 19.83 7.48 -10.45
CA VAL A 267 19.81 6.74 -9.19
C VAL A 267 21.17 6.07 -8.97
N ASP A 268 21.75 6.29 -7.79
CA ASP A 268 23.05 5.74 -7.40
C ASP A 268 22.88 4.39 -6.67
N ILE A 269 21.83 4.25 -5.86
CA ILE A 269 21.50 3.05 -5.09
C ILE A 269 20.04 2.66 -5.35
N VAL A 270 19.78 1.39 -5.65
CA VAL A 270 18.41 0.84 -5.65
C VAL A 270 18.31 -0.21 -4.55
N PHE A 271 17.48 0.06 -3.54
CA PHE A 271 17.19 -0.86 -2.44
C PHE A 271 15.93 -1.67 -2.78
N PHE A 272 16.02 -3.00 -2.67
CA PHE A 272 14.94 -3.93 -2.95
C PHE A 272 14.58 -4.74 -1.72
N ASN A 273 13.35 -4.55 -1.24
CA ASN A 273 12.76 -5.41 -0.22
C ASN A 273 11.55 -6.16 -0.76
N SER A 274 11.70 -7.48 -0.90
CA SER A 274 10.62 -8.37 -1.36
C SER A 274 9.80 -8.99 -0.23
N TRP A 275 10.09 -8.63 1.03
CA TRP A 275 9.43 -9.17 2.23
C TRP A 275 9.47 -10.71 2.33
N LYS A 276 10.51 -11.32 1.73
CA LYS A 276 10.81 -12.75 1.80
C LYS A 276 11.89 -12.99 2.85
N PHE A 277 11.48 -13.47 4.02
CA PHE A 277 12.36 -13.80 5.13
C PHE A 277 11.93 -15.10 5.83
N THR A 278 12.88 -15.70 6.55
CA THR A 278 12.69 -16.81 7.50
C THR A 278 12.86 -16.28 8.92
N GLU A 279 12.76 -17.15 9.93
CA GLU A 279 13.01 -16.74 11.31
C GLU A 279 14.45 -16.25 11.54
N ASP A 280 15.41 -16.80 10.78
CA ASP A 280 16.83 -16.53 10.98
C ASP A 280 17.42 -15.53 9.99
N SER A 281 16.80 -15.33 8.82
CA SER A 281 17.39 -14.56 7.73
C SER A 281 16.38 -13.67 7.03
N PHE A 282 16.75 -12.41 6.81
CA PHE A 282 15.96 -11.46 6.02
C PHE A 282 16.81 -10.87 4.88
N PRO A 283 16.90 -11.58 3.74
CA PRO A 283 17.67 -11.13 2.60
C PRO A 283 16.99 -9.97 1.85
N VAL A 284 17.73 -8.88 1.68
CA VAL A 284 17.38 -7.72 0.84
C VAL A 284 18.47 -7.50 -0.20
N LYS A 285 18.10 -6.95 -1.37
CA LYS A 285 19.05 -6.72 -2.46
C LYS A 285 19.31 -5.23 -2.62
N VAL A 286 20.54 -4.88 -2.97
CA VAL A 286 20.94 -3.49 -3.24
C VAL A 286 21.74 -3.46 -4.53
N ALA A 287 21.24 -2.75 -5.52
CA ALA A 287 21.98 -2.42 -6.73
C ALA A 287 22.74 -1.10 -6.53
N LEU A 288 24.00 -1.09 -6.94
CA LEU A 288 24.93 0.02 -6.78
C LEU A 288 25.45 0.42 -8.15
N ARG A 289 25.35 1.71 -8.46
CA ARG A 289 26.04 2.33 -9.59
C ARG A 289 27.24 3.09 -9.04
N LYS A 290 28.40 2.46 -9.04
CA LYS A 290 29.65 3.13 -8.63
C LYS A 290 30.12 4.00 -9.77
N LYS A 291 29.79 5.29 -9.73
CA LYS A 291 30.40 6.29 -10.62
C LYS A 291 31.88 6.38 -10.26
N THR A 292 32.77 6.22 -11.24
CA THR A 292 34.19 6.51 -10.99
C THR A 292 34.28 7.99 -10.64
N ILE A 293 34.73 8.32 -9.42
CA ILE A 293 34.99 9.70 -9.03
C ILE A 293 36.20 10.14 -9.86
N ILE A 294 35.93 10.75 -11.02
CA ILE A 294 36.93 11.39 -11.85
C ILE A 294 37.14 12.80 -11.32
N SER A 295 38.39 13.22 -11.18
CA SER A 295 38.71 14.61 -10.81
C SER A 295 38.15 15.58 -11.86
N LYS A 296 37.91 16.85 -11.50
CA LYS A 296 37.53 17.90 -12.47
C LYS A 296 38.51 18.00 -13.65
N GLU A 297 39.78 17.64 -13.46
CA GLU A 297 40.76 17.56 -14.54
C GLU A 297 40.56 16.36 -15.47
N GLU A 298 40.20 15.20 -14.92
CA GLU A 298 39.87 14.01 -15.70
C GLU A 298 38.54 14.15 -16.44
N GLU A 299 37.56 14.83 -15.85
CA GLU A 299 36.29 15.21 -16.49
C GLU A 299 36.53 16.17 -17.66
N ARG A 300 37.40 17.18 -17.48
CA ARG A 300 37.85 18.06 -18.58
C ARG A 300 38.62 17.32 -19.67
N LYS A 301 39.38 16.27 -19.32
CA LYS A 301 40.06 15.40 -20.31
C LYS A 301 39.05 14.53 -21.07
N LEU A 302 38.04 13.99 -20.39
CA LEU A 302 36.97 13.20 -21.00
C LEU A 302 36.15 14.05 -21.98
N ASN A 303 35.81 15.28 -21.61
CA ASN A 303 35.07 16.22 -22.47
C ASN A 303 35.92 16.77 -23.63
N ARG A 304 37.25 16.56 -23.62
CA ARG A 304 38.20 16.99 -24.68
C ARG A 304 38.91 15.80 -25.32
N LYS A 305 38.30 14.62 -25.31
CA LYS A 305 38.89 13.37 -25.81
C LYS A 305 39.39 13.51 -27.24
N ASP A 306 38.67 14.27 -28.07
CA ASP A 306 38.99 14.51 -29.49
C ASP A 306 40.19 15.44 -29.71
N GLU A 307 40.50 16.32 -28.76
CA GLU A 307 41.66 17.23 -28.85
C GLU A 307 42.96 16.65 -28.26
N THR A 308 42.85 15.54 -27.54
CA THR A 308 43.95 14.95 -26.76
C THR A 308 45.07 14.37 -27.65
N PRO A 309 44.78 13.67 -28.77
CA PRO A 309 45.81 13.18 -29.69
C PRO A 309 46.70 14.29 -30.27
N ALA A 310 46.09 15.40 -30.73
CA ALA A 310 46.81 16.53 -31.30
C ALA A 310 47.71 17.25 -30.28
N LYS A 311 47.32 17.29 -29.00
CA LYS A 311 48.15 17.86 -27.93
C LYS A 311 49.34 16.97 -27.59
N ILE A 312 49.17 15.66 -27.62
CA ILE A 312 50.25 14.68 -27.44
C ILE A 312 51.28 14.83 -28.56
N GLU A 313 50.83 14.86 -29.82
CA GLU A 313 51.70 14.97 -31.00
C GLU A 313 52.53 16.28 -30.99
N ARG A 314 51.91 17.41 -30.63
CA ARG A 314 52.62 18.70 -30.49
C ARG A 314 53.69 18.65 -29.39
N GLU A 315 53.38 18.05 -28.25
CA GLU A 315 54.32 17.95 -27.12
C GLU A 315 55.46 16.95 -27.41
N GLU A 316 55.19 15.85 -28.13
CA GLU A 316 56.21 14.92 -28.64
C GLU A 316 57.17 15.61 -29.62
N THR A 317 56.63 16.38 -30.56
CA THR A 317 57.42 17.16 -31.52
C THR A 317 58.30 18.19 -30.81
N ALA A 318 57.77 18.86 -29.78
CA ALA A 318 58.52 19.81 -28.99
C ALA A 318 59.63 19.12 -28.17
N LEU A 319 59.34 17.97 -27.54
CA LEU A 319 60.34 17.17 -26.84
C LEU A 319 61.46 16.69 -27.77
N ALA A 320 61.12 16.23 -28.98
CA ALA A 320 62.10 15.82 -29.98
C ALA A 320 63.05 16.96 -30.36
N LYS A 321 62.52 18.18 -30.55
CA LYS A 321 63.34 19.39 -30.80
C LYS A 321 64.29 19.70 -29.65
N VAL A 322 63.84 19.60 -28.40
CA VAL A 322 64.67 19.86 -27.22
C VAL A 322 65.75 18.77 -27.06
N LYS A 323 65.43 17.49 -27.30
CA LYS A 323 66.41 16.39 -27.31
C LYS A 323 67.47 16.56 -28.39
N ALA A 324 67.09 17.02 -29.58
CA ALA A 324 68.03 17.32 -30.66
C ALA A 324 68.99 18.46 -30.27
N LYS A 325 68.48 19.55 -29.68
CA LYS A 325 69.32 20.64 -29.15
C LYS A 325 70.27 20.15 -28.06
N TYR A 326 69.79 19.31 -27.14
CA TYR A 326 70.63 18.70 -26.10
C TYR A 326 71.77 17.87 -26.69
N LYS A 327 71.50 17.06 -27.73
CA LYS A 327 72.51 16.27 -28.42
C LYS A 327 73.59 17.14 -29.07
N ASN A 328 73.20 18.26 -29.68
CA ASN A 328 74.14 19.20 -30.28
C ASN A 328 75.04 19.87 -29.22
N VAL A 329 74.46 20.32 -28.11
CA VAL A 329 75.20 20.90 -26.98
C VAL A 329 76.18 19.88 -26.38
N MET A 330 75.77 18.62 -26.23
CA MET A 330 76.67 17.56 -25.77
C MET A 330 77.84 17.32 -26.75
N ALA A 331 77.59 17.37 -28.06
CA ALA A 331 78.64 17.23 -29.06
C ALA A 331 79.63 18.41 -29.05
N GLU A 332 79.15 19.63 -28.77
CA GLU A 332 80.01 20.81 -28.58
C GLU A 332 80.85 20.71 -27.32
N ILE A 333 80.26 20.30 -26.19
CA ILE A 333 80.97 20.02 -24.94
C ILE A 333 82.06 18.98 -25.17
N SER A 334 81.74 17.86 -25.83
CA SER A 334 82.73 16.80 -26.13
C SER A 334 83.85 17.26 -27.08
N LYS A 335 83.59 18.22 -27.97
CA LYS A 335 84.65 18.84 -28.79
C LYS A 335 85.56 19.70 -27.92
N ILE A 336 85.01 20.56 -27.07
CA ILE A 336 85.78 21.41 -26.15
C ILE A 336 86.67 20.54 -25.24
N GLU A 337 86.10 19.46 -24.69
CA GLU A 337 86.82 18.50 -23.83
C GLU A 337 87.93 17.73 -24.57
N LYS A 338 87.70 17.36 -25.83
CA LYS A 338 88.65 16.57 -26.63
C LYS A 338 89.79 17.41 -27.23
N PHE A 339 89.56 18.68 -27.51
CA PHE A 339 90.54 19.57 -28.15
C PHE A 339 91.26 20.50 -27.16
N HIS A 340 91.03 20.35 -25.83
CA HIS A 340 91.63 21.19 -24.78
C HIS A 340 91.56 22.69 -25.10
N VAL A 341 90.37 23.16 -25.48
CA VAL A 341 90.16 24.59 -25.73
C VAL A 341 90.10 25.31 -24.38
N ASP A 342 91.08 26.16 -24.08
CA ASP A 342 91.22 26.95 -22.84
C ASP A 342 90.17 28.08 -22.70
N ASP A 343 88.98 27.90 -23.28
CA ASP A 343 87.85 28.84 -23.15
C ASP A 343 86.88 28.33 -22.08
N GLU A 344 87.27 28.56 -20.83
CA GLU A 344 86.49 28.21 -19.64
C GLU A 344 85.08 28.85 -19.66
N SER A 345 84.95 30.03 -20.26
CA SER A 345 83.69 30.76 -20.39
C SER A 345 82.71 30.08 -21.36
N ALA A 346 83.21 29.57 -22.48
CA ALA A 346 82.41 28.82 -23.45
C ALA A 346 81.99 27.46 -22.89
N TYR A 347 82.89 26.78 -22.17
CA TYR A 347 82.58 25.51 -21.51
C TYR A 347 81.47 25.67 -20.45
N GLU A 348 81.56 26.69 -19.61
CA GLU A 348 80.56 26.95 -18.58
C GLU A 348 79.20 27.34 -19.17
N THR A 349 79.20 28.12 -20.25
CA THR A 349 77.98 28.49 -21.00
C THR A 349 77.27 27.25 -21.55
N GLN A 350 78.00 26.33 -22.17
CA GLN A 350 77.45 25.09 -22.71
C GLN A 350 76.95 24.15 -21.60
N ASN A 351 77.66 24.05 -20.49
CA ASN A 351 77.25 23.23 -19.36
C ASN A 351 75.99 23.79 -18.65
N ASN A 352 75.83 25.12 -18.61
CA ASN A 352 74.61 25.78 -18.15
C ASN A 352 73.43 25.51 -19.09
N LEU A 353 73.66 25.55 -20.41
CA LEU A 353 72.66 25.20 -21.41
C LEU A 353 72.25 23.71 -21.31
N ARG A 354 73.21 22.81 -21.10
CA ARG A 354 72.98 21.37 -20.83
C ARG A 354 72.03 21.18 -19.64
N ARG A 355 72.31 21.84 -18.51
CA ARG A 355 71.47 21.77 -17.29
C ARG A 355 70.04 22.26 -17.55
N ARG A 356 69.87 23.36 -18.30
CA ARG A 356 68.54 23.90 -18.66
C ARG A 356 67.75 22.95 -19.56
N LEU A 357 68.38 22.42 -20.61
CA LEU A 357 67.75 21.48 -21.53
C LEU A 357 67.36 20.17 -20.85
N LEU A 358 68.17 19.65 -19.93
CA LEU A 358 67.82 18.47 -19.11
C LEU A 358 66.58 18.70 -18.25
N LYS A 359 66.44 19.88 -17.64
CA LYS A 359 65.24 20.23 -16.87
C LYS A 359 64.01 20.30 -17.78
N ASP A 360 64.13 20.93 -18.95
CA ASP A 360 63.03 21.04 -19.91
C ASP A 360 62.60 19.67 -20.46
N ILE A 361 63.56 18.78 -20.77
CA ILE A 361 63.28 17.39 -21.16
C ILE A 361 62.47 16.67 -20.07
N LYS A 362 62.89 16.75 -18.80
CA LYS A 362 62.18 16.12 -17.68
C LYS A 362 60.76 16.65 -17.51
N ILE A 363 60.55 17.96 -17.61
CA ILE A 363 59.22 18.58 -17.49
C ILE A 363 58.29 18.09 -18.61
N ARG A 364 58.78 18.04 -19.85
CA ARG A 364 58.01 17.61 -21.00
C ARG A 364 57.70 16.11 -20.99
N GLU A 365 58.64 15.29 -20.53
CA GLU A 365 58.41 13.85 -20.33
C GLU A 365 57.34 13.58 -19.26
N LEU A 366 57.34 14.34 -18.16
CA LEU A 366 56.28 14.27 -17.15
C LEU A 366 54.92 14.70 -17.73
N LYS A 367 54.89 15.80 -18.48
CA LYS A 367 53.66 16.29 -19.13
C LYS A 367 53.11 15.28 -20.14
N LEU A 368 53.96 14.62 -20.92
CA LEU A 368 53.54 13.53 -21.82
C LEU A 368 53.02 12.32 -21.05
N LYS A 369 53.65 11.96 -19.91
CA LYS A 369 53.17 10.88 -19.04
C LYS A 369 51.78 11.18 -18.48
N GLU A 370 51.49 12.42 -18.14
CA GLU A 370 50.17 12.86 -17.67
C GLU A 370 49.11 12.94 -18.77
N LEU A 371 49.50 13.38 -19.98
CA LEU A 371 48.61 13.42 -21.15
C LEU A 371 48.25 12.01 -21.65
N ARG A 372 49.18 11.06 -21.56
CA ARG A 372 48.97 9.65 -21.93
C ARG A 372 48.34 8.80 -20.82
N ARG A 373 48.16 9.36 -19.62
CA ARG A 373 47.55 8.62 -18.50
C ARG A 373 46.09 8.29 -18.88
N PRO A 374 45.70 7.00 -18.88
CA PRO A 374 44.33 6.62 -19.22
C PRO A 374 43.36 7.22 -18.18
N VAL A 375 42.30 7.85 -18.67
CA VAL A 375 41.16 8.23 -17.82
C VAL A 375 40.45 6.93 -17.44
N LYS A 376 40.40 6.62 -16.14
CA LYS A 376 39.58 5.50 -15.64
C LYS A 376 38.11 5.92 -15.69
N ALA A 377 37.54 5.93 -16.88
CA ALA A 377 36.10 6.09 -17.07
C ALA A 377 35.50 4.69 -17.15
N GLY A 378 35.15 4.13 -16.00
CA GLY A 378 34.55 2.81 -15.90
C GLY A 378 33.79 2.72 -14.59
N GLY A 379 32.47 2.89 -14.66
CA GLY A 379 31.60 2.68 -13.52
C GLY A 379 31.50 1.20 -13.20
N GLU A 380 31.45 0.85 -11.92
CA GLU A 380 31.19 -0.54 -11.50
C GLU A 380 29.71 -0.68 -11.15
N GLU A 381 29.00 -1.55 -11.87
CA GLU A 381 27.60 -1.89 -11.58
C GLU A 381 27.56 -3.22 -10.85
N LYS A 382 27.00 -3.21 -9.63
CA LYS A 382 26.98 -4.39 -8.77
C LYS A 382 25.64 -4.53 -8.08
N ILE A 383 25.12 -5.76 -8.03
CA ILE A 383 24.01 -6.12 -7.17
C ILE A 383 24.58 -6.92 -6.00
N MET A 384 24.24 -6.51 -4.80
CA MET A 384 24.62 -7.16 -3.55
C MET A 384 23.38 -7.67 -2.83
N THR A 385 23.54 -8.76 -2.10
CA THR A 385 22.54 -9.22 -1.14
C THR A 385 23.06 -8.93 0.25
N PHE A 386 22.21 -8.36 1.08
CA PHE A 386 22.45 -8.10 2.49
C PHE A 386 21.41 -8.88 3.29
N ASP A 387 21.81 -9.40 4.45
CA ASP A 387 20.85 -9.91 5.42
C ASP A 387 20.56 -8.80 6.42
N LEU A 388 19.31 -8.31 6.42
CA LEU A 388 18.87 -7.22 7.28
C LEU A 388 18.96 -7.60 8.76
N PHE A 389 18.71 -8.87 9.11
CA PHE A 389 18.81 -9.32 10.50
C PHE A 389 20.25 -9.33 10.98
N GLU A 390 21.18 -9.86 10.18
CA GLU A 390 22.60 -9.91 10.55
C GLU A 390 23.25 -8.53 10.55
N ILE A 391 22.92 -7.66 9.59
CA ILE A 391 23.40 -6.27 9.61
C ILE A 391 22.88 -5.52 10.82
N PHE A 392 21.62 -5.73 11.20
CA PHE A 392 21.07 -5.09 12.38
C PHE A 392 21.80 -5.56 13.63
N LYS A 393 21.91 -6.88 13.86
CA LYS A 393 22.60 -7.45 15.04
C LYS A 393 24.06 -6.99 15.15
N SER A 394 24.78 -6.93 14.03
CA SER A 394 26.21 -6.57 14.01
C SER A 394 26.46 -5.10 14.32
N ASN A 395 25.49 -4.22 14.04
CA ASN A 395 25.58 -2.78 14.30
C ASN A 395 24.77 -2.35 15.54
N GLN A 396 24.11 -3.29 16.21
CA GLN A 396 23.31 -3.02 17.40
C GLN A 396 24.20 -2.68 18.61
N SER A 397 23.75 -1.72 19.43
CA SER A 397 24.48 -1.32 20.63
C SER A 397 24.64 -2.48 21.61
N PHE A 398 25.68 -2.44 22.46
CA PHE A 398 25.87 -3.48 23.49
C PHE A 398 24.68 -3.53 24.47
N ILE A 399 24.08 -2.37 24.79
CA ILE A 399 22.94 -2.24 25.70
C ILE A 399 21.71 -2.94 25.11
N ASP A 400 21.39 -2.69 23.84
CA ASP A 400 20.22 -3.33 23.20
C ASP A 400 20.44 -4.84 23.01
N ARG A 401 21.68 -5.28 22.73
CA ARG A 401 22.02 -6.72 22.66
C ARG A 401 21.85 -7.43 24.01
N MET A 402 22.18 -6.75 25.11
CA MET A 402 21.96 -7.30 26.47
C MET A 402 20.48 -7.32 26.82
N ALA A 403 19.71 -6.31 26.41
CA ALA A 403 18.26 -6.28 26.58
C ALA A 403 17.57 -7.42 25.80
N ASP A 404 17.87 -7.62 24.51
CA ASP A 404 17.33 -8.73 23.71
C ASP A 404 17.68 -10.10 24.33
N LYS A 405 18.91 -10.27 24.82
CA LYS A 405 19.31 -11.54 25.46
C LYS A 405 18.57 -11.77 26.78
N ALA A 406 18.33 -10.74 27.57
CA ALA A 406 17.55 -10.83 28.81
C ALA A 406 16.06 -11.12 28.53
N SER A 407 15.48 -10.49 27.51
CA SER A 407 14.11 -10.77 27.01
C SER A 407 13.95 -12.23 26.57
N SER A 408 14.87 -12.73 25.73
CA SER A 408 14.86 -14.12 25.24
C SER A 408 14.94 -15.19 26.34
N LEU A 409 15.50 -14.84 27.50
CA LEU A 409 15.67 -15.73 28.66
C LEU A 409 14.57 -15.53 29.73
N GLY A 410 13.59 -14.65 29.48
CA GLY A 410 12.49 -14.37 30.42
C GLY A 410 12.87 -13.47 31.60
N PHE A 411 14.03 -12.81 31.55
CA PHE A 411 14.54 -11.90 32.59
C PHE A 411 14.42 -10.42 32.23
N GLY A 412 13.71 -10.06 31.15
CA GLY A 412 13.56 -8.67 30.70
C GLY A 412 13.01 -7.72 31.78
N SER A 413 12.19 -8.21 32.71
CA SER A 413 11.66 -7.44 33.84
C SER A 413 12.61 -7.30 35.04
N PHE A 414 13.66 -8.11 35.13
CA PHE A 414 14.54 -8.17 36.32
C PHE A 414 15.69 -7.15 36.30
N PHE A 415 16.11 -6.67 35.13
CA PHE A 415 17.30 -5.80 35.02
C PHE A 415 17.03 -4.31 35.09
N GLY A 416 15.79 -3.86 35.36
CA GLY A 416 15.47 -2.43 35.38
C GLY A 416 15.69 -1.70 34.05
N MET A 417 16.03 -2.43 32.98
CA MET A 417 15.97 -1.99 31.57
C MET A 417 14.50 -2.02 31.12
N GLY A 418 13.67 -1.28 31.85
CA GLY A 418 12.26 -1.13 31.52
C GLY A 418 12.13 -0.31 30.24
N HIS A 419 11.38 -0.85 29.28
CA HIS A 419 10.25 -0.17 28.62
C HIS A 419 10.42 1.31 28.24
N ASP A 420 11.61 1.76 27.87
CA ASP A 420 11.71 2.97 27.06
C ASP A 420 11.28 2.57 25.65
N ASP A 421 10.11 3.07 25.22
CA ASP A 421 9.55 2.85 23.89
C ASP A 421 10.55 3.19 22.76
N ASN A 422 11.59 3.96 23.08
CA ASN A 422 12.67 4.37 22.19
C ASN A 422 13.77 3.32 21.95
N HIS A 423 13.82 2.19 22.67
CA HIS A 423 14.82 1.16 22.37
C HIS A 423 14.51 0.45 21.04
N THR A 424 15.44 0.50 20.09
CA THR A 424 15.39 -0.22 18.81
C THR A 424 16.04 -1.60 18.97
N SER A 425 15.24 -2.59 19.33
CA SER A 425 15.70 -3.95 19.59
C SER A 425 15.58 -4.85 18.35
N PHE A 426 16.28 -5.99 18.35
CA PHE A 426 16.21 -6.98 17.27
C PHE A 426 14.84 -7.68 17.25
N GLU A 427 14.26 -7.89 18.44
CA GLU A 427 12.90 -8.44 18.58
C GLU A 427 11.87 -7.54 17.90
N LYS A 428 11.96 -6.21 18.08
CA LYS A 428 11.12 -5.23 17.37
C LYS A 428 11.31 -5.31 15.84
N LEU A 429 12.52 -5.59 15.35
CA LEU A 429 12.75 -5.80 13.91
C LEU A 429 12.05 -7.06 13.39
N ILE A 430 12.07 -8.17 14.14
CA ILE A 430 11.35 -9.40 13.79
C ILE A 430 9.84 -9.15 13.78
N GLU A 431 9.31 -8.47 14.81
CA GLU A 431 7.90 -8.09 14.87
C GLU A 431 7.51 -7.21 13.69
N MET A 432 8.33 -6.21 13.37
CA MET A 432 8.14 -5.34 12.21
C MET A 432 8.08 -6.14 10.90
N ALA A 433 8.99 -7.10 10.72
CA ALA A 433 8.99 -7.98 9.55
C ALA A 433 7.69 -8.81 9.46
N ARG A 434 7.26 -9.41 10.58
CA ARG A 434 6.03 -10.21 10.67
C ARG A 434 4.78 -9.38 10.38
N TYR A 435 4.58 -8.27 11.10
CA TYR A 435 3.40 -7.42 10.93
C TYR A 435 3.33 -6.82 9.52
N SER A 436 4.47 -6.40 8.95
CA SER A 436 4.52 -5.87 7.59
C SER A 436 4.16 -6.93 6.54
N LYS A 437 4.69 -8.15 6.66
CA LYS A 437 4.35 -9.26 5.75
C LYS A 437 2.86 -9.60 5.79
N ASP A 438 2.26 -9.59 6.98
CA ASP A 438 0.83 -9.82 7.13
C ASP A 438 0.02 -8.64 6.59
N ARG A 439 0.43 -7.40 6.85
CA ARG A 439 -0.21 -6.18 6.29
C ARG A 439 -0.23 -6.24 4.77
N ILE A 440 0.90 -6.52 4.13
CA ILE A 440 1.03 -6.62 2.67
C ILE A 440 0.10 -7.72 2.13
N ARG A 441 0.03 -8.88 2.79
CA ARG A 441 -0.88 -9.97 2.40
C ARG A 441 -2.35 -9.54 2.48
N VAL A 442 -2.75 -8.91 3.59
CA VAL A 442 -4.11 -8.46 3.86
C VAL A 442 -4.52 -7.36 2.87
N LEU A 443 -3.64 -6.41 2.58
CA LEU A 443 -3.85 -5.37 1.56
C LEU A 443 -4.05 -5.97 0.17
N ASN A 444 -3.20 -6.92 -0.25
CA ASN A 444 -3.36 -7.59 -1.55
C ASN A 444 -4.70 -8.33 -1.68
N GLN A 445 -5.18 -8.96 -0.61
CA GLN A 445 -6.52 -9.59 -0.60
C GLN A 445 -7.63 -8.53 -0.67
N LEU A 446 -7.48 -7.43 0.07
CA LEU A 446 -8.42 -6.32 0.07
C LEU A 446 -8.55 -5.70 -1.33
N GLU A 447 -7.45 -5.42 -2.02
CA GLU A 447 -7.45 -4.92 -3.40
C GLU A 447 -8.17 -5.89 -4.35
N LYS A 448 -7.87 -7.19 -4.25
CA LYS A 448 -8.52 -8.22 -5.06
C LYS A 448 -10.03 -8.27 -4.83
N ILE A 449 -10.48 -8.24 -3.58
CA ILE A 449 -11.91 -8.27 -3.23
C ILE A 449 -12.58 -6.98 -3.69
N ASN A 450 -11.96 -5.81 -3.52
CA ASN A 450 -12.48 -4.54 -4.00
C ASN A 450 -12.68 -4.54 -5.53
N ALA A 451 -11.67 -5.00 -6.29
CA ALA A 451 -11.76 -5.08 -7.74
C ALA A 451 -12.88 -6.03 -8.19
N GLN A 452 -12.98 -7.21 -7.57
CA GLN A 452 -14.03 -8.18 -7.85
C GLN A 452 -15.43 -7.67 -7.48
N THR A 453 -15.55 -6.96 -6.37
CA THR A 453 -16.83 -6.38 -5.88
C THR A 453 -17.29 -5.25 -6.80
N THR A 454 -16.37 -4.37 -7.20
CA THR A 454 -16.65 -3.29 -8.16
C THR A 454 -17.10 -3.84 -9.51
N LYS A 455 -16.42 -4.87 -10.01
CA LYS A 455 -16.80 -5.55 -11.26
C LYS A 455 -18.18 -6.19 -11.14
N LEU A 456 -18.47 -6.88 -10.04
CA LEU A 456 -19.74 -7.55 -9.82
C LEU A 456 -20.91 -6.55 -9.70
N ALA A 457 -20.71 -5.41 -9.03
CA ALA A 457 -21.71 -4.34 -8.95
C ALA A 457 -22.07 -3.80 -10.34
N LYS A 458 -21.06 -3.48 -11.17
CA LYS A 458 -21.29 -3.05 -12.57
C LYS A 458 -22.02 -4.09 -13.41
N GLN A 459 -21.70 -5.37 -13.21
CA GLN A 459 -22.40 -6.48 -13.89
C GLN A 459 -23.87 -6.57 -13.48
N LEU A 460 -24.19 -6.22 -12.24
CA LEU A 460 -25.56 -6.26 -11.72
C LEU A 460 -26.42 -5.11 -12.28
N ASP A 461 -25.85 -3.91 -12.39
CA ASP A 461 -26.51 -2.79 -13.07
C ASP A 461 -26.84 -3.13 -14.53
N HIS A 462 -25.85 -3.65 -15.27
CA HIS A 462 -26.06 -4.08 -16.65
C HIS A 462 -27.07 -5.24 -16.76
N TYR A 463 -27.11 -6.14 -15.77
CA TYR A 463 -28.07 -7.23 -15.72
C TYR A 463 -29.51 -6.70 -15.59
N VAL A 464 -29.74 -5.70 -14.73
CA VAL A 464 -31.06 -5.08 -14.55
C VAL A 464 -31.54 -4.40 -15.83
N GLU A 465 -30.67 -3.61 -16.47
CA GLU A 465 -30.97 -2.94 -17.74
C GLU A 465 -31.34 -3.94 -18.85
N LYS A 466 -30.49 -4.96 -19.04
CA LYS A 466 -30.70 -5.98 -20.08
C LYS A 466 -31.98 -6.78 -19.89
N ASN A 467 -32.44 -6.93 -18.64
CA ASN A 467 -33.58 -7.75 -18.31
C ASN A 467 -34.87 -6.96 -18.11
N GLU A 468 -34.84 -5.63 -18.29
CA GLU A 468 -35.99 -4.72 -18.12
C GLU A 468 -36.66 -4.88 -16.75
N LEU A 469 -35.86 -5.11 -15.71
CA LEU A 469 -36.37 -5.16 -14.34
C LEU A 469 -36.65 -3.72 -13.89
N MET A 470 -37.92 -3.32 -13.89
CA MET A 470 -38.36 -1.97 -13.55
C MET A 470 -38.79 -1.89 -12.09
N ALA A 471 -38.27 -0.91 -11.35
CA ALA A 471 -38.78 -0.58 -10.03
C ALA A 471 -40.09 0.20 -10.18
N THR A 472 -41.11 -0.15 -9.40
CA THR A 472 -42.42 0.52 -9.37
C THR A 472 -42.40 1.89 -8.65
N VAL A 473 -41.23 2.49 -8.42
CA VAL A 473 -41.09 3.65 -7.54
C VAL A 473 -40.85 4.93 -8.36
N GLU A 474 -41.77 5.89 -8.25
CA GLU A 474 -41.70 7.27 -8.78
C GLU A 474 -40.76 8.20 -7.97
N SER A 475 -39.71 7.67 -7.35
CA SER A 475 -38.78 8.47 -6.55
C SER A 475 -37.48 8.74 -7.33
N PRO A 476 -36.97 9.98 -7.34
CA PRO A 476 -35.72 10.30 -8.02
C PRO A 476 -34.57 9.52 -7.38
N VAL A 477 -33.78 8.84 -8.22
CA VAL A 477 -32.56 8.15 -7.83
C VAL A 477 -31.63 9.15 -7.16
N SER A 478 -31.26 8.91 -5.90
CA SER A 478 -30.29 9.75 -5.21
C SER A 478 -28.92 9.60 -5.86
N SER A 479 -28.11 10.66 -5.86
CA SER A 479 -26.78 10.64 -6.48
C SER A 479 -25.86 9.65 -5.74
N GLY A 480 -25.72 8.44 -6.28
CA GLY A 480 -24.86 7.39 -5.72
C GLY A 480 -25.48 5.99 -5.72
N ASP A 481 -26.79 5.86 -5.90
CA ASP A 481 -27.47 4.56 -5.85
C ASP A 481 -27.34 3.76 -7.16
N THR A 482 -26.96 2.49 -7.03
CA THR A 482 -26.92 1.53 -8.15
C THR A 482 -28.33 1.24 -8.66
N LYS A 483 -28.49 1.08 -9.98
CA LYS A 483 -29.80 0.99 -10.66
C LYS A 483 -30.67 -0.17 -10.17
N TYR A 484 -30.04 -1.24 -9.68
CA TYR A 484 -30.73 -2.41 -9.18
C TYR A 484 -31.26 -2.27 -7.74
N GLN A 485 -30.72 -1.33 -6.96
CA GLN A 485 -30.98 -1.22 -5.52
C GLN A 485 -32.46 -0.96 -5.20
N PRO A 486 -33.18 -0.05 -5.92
CA PRO A 486 -34.59 0.22 -5.63
C PRO A 486 -35.51 -1.01 -5.76
N LEU A 487 -35.19 -1.95 -6.65
CA LEU A 487 -35.96 -3.20 -6.83
C LEU A 487 -35.91 -4.09 -5.58
N LEU A 488 -34.72 -4.19 -4.98
CA LEU A 488 -34.48 -5.01 -3.79
C LEU A 488 -34.99 -4.31 -2.54
N ASP A 489 -34.79 -2.99 -2.45
CA ASP A 489 -35.24 -2.16 -1.34
C ASP A 489 -36.76 -2.23 -1.18
N GLU A 490 -37.53 -2.14 -2.27
CA GLU A 490 -38.99 -2.27 -2.23
C GLU A 490 -39.42 -3.67 -1.76
N HIS A 491 -38.76 -4.72 -2.24
CA HIS A 491 -39.08 -6.08 -1.84
C HIS A 491 -38.73 -6.35 -0.37
N ILE A 492 -37.61 -5.82 0.12
CA ILE A 492 -37.22 -5.88 1.53
C ILE A 492 -38.27 -5.17 2.39
N LEU A 493 -38.67 -3.95 2.01
CA LEU A 493 -39.72 -3.21 2.72
C LEU A 493 -41.03 -4.00 2.79
N ASP A 494 -41.44 -4.63 1.68
CA ASP A 494 -42.65 -5.45 1.66
C ASP A 494 -42.53 -6.70 2.54
N CYS A 495 -41.36 -7.36 2.60
CA CYS A 495 -41.11 -8.49 3.48
C CYS A 495 -41.13 -8.10 4.98
N LEU A 496 -40.57 -6.93 5.31
CA LEU A 496 -40.59 -6.38 6.68
C LEU A 496 -42.01 -5.99 7.09
N GLU A 497 -42.74 -5.31 6.20
CA GLU A 497 -44.14 -4.92 6.42
C GLU A 497 -45.03 -6.15 6.60
N LEU A 498 -44.87 -7.19 5.75
CA LEU A 498 -45.58 -8.46 5.90
C LEU A 498 -45.37 -9.13 7.26
N ALA A 499 -44.14 -9.11 7.78
CA ALA A 499 -43.85 -9.69 9.08
C ALA A 499 -44.56 -8.93 10.21
N ALA A 500 -44.50 -7.60 10.19
CA ALA A 500 -45.21 -6.77 11.16
C ALA A 500 -46.74 -6.96 11.10
N LEU A 501 -47.32 -6.93 9.89
CA LEU A 501 -48.76 -7.16 9.70
C LEU A 501 -49.18 -8.55 10.18
N SER A 502 -48.33 -9.58 10.02
CA SER A 502 -48.66 -10.92 10.49
C SER A 502 -48.84 -11.01 12.01
N CYS A 503 -47.97 -10.34 12.77
CA CYS A 503 -48.05 -10.25 14.22
C CYS A 503 -49.29 -9.46 14.67
N GLU A 504 -49.55 -8.31 14.04
CA GLU A 504 -50.74 -7.51 14.35
C GLU A 504 -52.04 -8.27 14.03
N ILE A 505 -52.10 -9.01 12.92
CA ILE A 505 -53.26 -9.87 12.60
C ILE A 505 -53.45 -10.94 13.67
N SER A 506 -52.37 -11.60 14.12
CA SER A 506 -52.44 -12.63 15.16
C SER A 506 -53.03 -12.04 16.44
N PHE A 507 -52.48 -10.91 16.89
CA PHE A 507 -52.95 -10.19 18.07
C PHE A 507 -54.43 -9.79 17.96
N LEU A 508 -54.83 -9.14 16.86
CA LEU A 508 -56.21 -8.69 16.68
C LEU A 508 -57.20 -9.85 16.51
N SER A 509 -56.76 -11.01 16.01
CA SER A 509 -57.61 -12.19 15.87
C SER A 509 -57.82 -12.89 17.21
N GLU A 510 -56.84 -12.84 18.12
CA GLU A 510 -56.96 -13.36 19.49
C GLU A 510 -57.81 -12.44 20.38
N VAL A 511 -57.81 -11.13 20.12
CA VAL A 511 -58.62 -10.15 20.86
C VAL A 511 -60.09 -10.13 20.43
N ASN A 512 -60.40 -10.48 19.17
CA ASN A 512 -61.75 -10.45 18.60
C ASN A 512 -62.44 -11.82 18.50
N GLY A 513 -61.76 -12.91 18.87
CA GLY A 513 -62.31 -14.27 18.97
C GLY A 513 -62.61 -14.64 20.40
#